data_AF-A0A966EMJ7-F1
#
_entry.id   AF-A0A966EMJ7-F1
#
_cell.length_a   1.000
_cell.length_b   1.000
_cell.length_c   1.000
_cell.angle_alpha   90.00
_cell.angle_beta   90.00
_cell.angle_gamma   90.00
#
_symmetry.space_group_name_H-M   'P 1'
#
loop_
_entity.id
_entity.type
_entity.pdbx_description
1 polymer ?
#
loop_
_entity_poly.entity_id
_entity_poly.type
_entity_poly.pdbx_seq_one_letter_code
_entity_poly.pdbx_strand_id
1 'polypeptide(L)' 'MVLIGRQGDDEIGANDIAGRLGTIGYEILTMLGPRIERRYR' A
#
# COMPACT_ATOMS: atom_id res chain seq x y z
N MET A 1 -8.64 -4.28 9.35
CA MET A 1 -7.24 -4.61 9.00
C MET A 1 -6.76 -3.57 8.00
N VAL A 2 -5.62 -2.94 8.25
CA VAL A 2 -4.99 -1.98 7.32
C VAL A 2 -3.83 -2.69 6.61
N LEU A 3 -3.84 -2.68 5.27
CA LEU A 3 -2.76 -3.27 4.47
C LEU A 3 -1.69 -2.23 4.10
N ILE A 4 -2.10 -0.99 3.86
CA ILE A 4 -1.26 0.18 3.62
C ILE A 4 -1.92 1.36 4.33
N GLY A 5 -1.19 2.04 5.21
CA GLY A 5 -1.66 3.14 6.05
C GLY A 5 -1.38 2.89 7.53
N ARG A 6 -1.96 3.76 8.37
CA ARG A 6 -1.75 3.75 9.82
C ARG A 6 -2.88 3.03 10.56
N GLN A 7 -2.54 2.20 11.54
CA GLN A 7 -3.47 1.55 12.46
C GLN A 7 -2.95 1.66 13.90
N GLY A 8 -3.61 2.49 14.71
CA GLY A 8 -3.09 2.82 16.05
C GLY A 8 -1.77 3.57 15.93
N ASP A 9 -0.73 3.07 16.61
CA ASP A 9 0.63 3.59 16.57
C ASP A 9 1.50 2.94 15.46
N ASP A 10 0.98 1.90 14.80
CA ASP A 10 1.69 1.21 13.72
C ASP A 10 1.37 1.80 12.34
N GLU A 11 2.35 1.77 11.44
CA GLU A 11 2.21 2.22 10.05
C GLU A 11 2.82 1.19 9.09
N ILE A 12 2.12 0.93 7.98
CA ILE A 12 2.63 0.13 6.86
C ILE A 12 2.54 0.99 5.60
N GLY A 13 3.68 1.40 5.06
CA GLY A 13 3.77 2.14 3.80
C GLY A 13 3.90 1.24 2.57
N ALA A 14 3.76 1.84 1.38
CA ALA A 14 3.99 1.15 0.12
C ALA A 14 5.45 0.68 -0.02
N ASN A 15 6.40 1.44 0.52
CA ASN A 15 7.82 1.06 0.50
C ASN A 15 8.15 -0.12 1.41
N ASP A 16 7.41 -0.31 2.51
CA ASP A 16 7.60 -1.47 3.39
C ASP A 16 7.22 -2.77 2.69
N ILE A 17 6.14 -2.73 1.88
CA ILE A 17 5.74 -3.85 1.04
C ILE A 17 6.77 -4.06 -0.08
N ALA A 18 7.19 -3.00 -0.74
CA ALA A 18 8.16 -3.06 -1.83
C ALA A 18 9.49 -3.69 -1.39
N GLY A 19 10.00 -3.32 -0.20
CA GLY A 19 11.22 -3.90 0.38
C GLY A 19 11.12 -5.41 0.60
N ARG A 20 9.92 -5.93 0.90
CA ARG A 20 9.68 -7.38 1.03
C ARG A 20 9.60 -8.10 -0.32
N LEU A 21 9.20 -7.39 -1.38
CA LEU A 21 9.06 -7.93 -2.74
C LEU A 21 10.30 -7.70 -3.61
N GLY A 22 11.29 -6.93 -3.13
CA GLY A 22 12.47 -6.57 -3.92
C GLY A 22 12.17 -5.57 -5.04
N THR A 23 11.13 -4.74 -4.86
CA THR A 23 10.68 -3.74 -5.84
C THR A 23 10.66 -2.33 -5.25
N ILE A 24 10.02 -1.38 -5.93
CA ILE A 24 9.83 0.00 -5.45
C ILE A 24 8.36 0.29 -5.11
N GLY A 25 8.12 1.27 -4.24
CA GLY A 25 6.77 1.65 -3.82
C GLY A 25 5.82 2.02 -4.96
N TYR A 26 6.35 2.57 -6.07
CA TYR A 26 5.55 2.90 -7.25
C TYR A 26 4.90 1.67 -7.87
N GLU A 27 5.61 0.53 -7.94
CA GLU A 27 5.06 -0.71 -8.45
C GLU A 27 3.94 -1.26 -7.56
N ILE A 28 4.04 -1.07 -6.24
CA ILE A 28 2.96 -1.44 -5.31
C ILE A 28 1.71 -0.62 -5.59
N LEU A 29 1.86 0.70 -5.77
CA LEU A 29 0.72 1.58 -6.03
C LEU A 29 0.07 1.32 -7.40
N THR A 30 0.86 1.06 -8.43
CA THR A 30 0.33 0.78 -9.79
C THR A 30 -0.25 -0.63 -9.92
N MET A 31 0.16 -1.58 -9.07
CA MET A 31 -0.41 -2.93 -9.01
C MET A 31 -1.82 -2.95 -8.40
N LEU A 32 -2.25 -1.88 -7.71
CA LEU A 32 -3.62 -1.73 -7.21
C LEU A 32 -4.62 -1.65 -8.39
N GLY A 33 -5.09 -2.82 -8.79
CA GLY A 33 -5.95 -3.00 -9.95
C GLY A 33 -7.34 -2.38 -9.81
N PRO A 34 -8.11 -2.30 -10.91
CA PRO A 34 -9.39 -1.59 -10.97
C PRO A 34 -10.51 -2.19 -10.11
N ARG A 35 -10.33 -3.41 -9.59
CA ARG A 35 -11.29 -4.06 -8.68
C ARG A 35 -11.35 -3.41 -7.29
N ILE A 36 -10.35 -2.60 -6.95
CA ILE A 36 -10.31 -1.88 -5.68
C ILE A 36 -11.02 -0.54 -5.88
N GLU A 37 -12.09 -0.32 -5.13
CA GLU A 37 -12.84 0.95 -5.13
C GLU A 37 -11.95 2.09 -4.61
N ARG A 38 -11.83 3.17 -5.38
CA ARG A 38 -11.11 4.39 -4.98
C ARG A 38 -12.10 5.38 -4.39
N ARG A 39 -11.97 5.66 -3.09
CA ARG A 39 -12.78 6.66 -2.38
C ARG A 39 -11.98 7.94 -2.18
N TYR A 40 -12.58 9.07 -2.52
CA TYR A 40 -11.99 10.40 -2.36
C TYR A 40 -12.77 11.18 -1.29
N ARG A 41 -12.08 11.99 -0.49
CA ARG A 41 -12.65 12.84 0.55
C ARG A 41 -12.05 14.23 0.47
#